data_AF-A0A5D3E578-F1
#
_entry.id   AF-A0A5D3E578-F1
#
_cell.length_a   1.000
_cell.length_b   1.000
_cell.length_c   1.000
_cell.angle_alpha   90.00
_cell.angle_beta   90.00
_cell.angle_gamma   90.00
#
_symmetry.space_group_name_H-M   'P 1'
#
loop_
_entity.id
_entity.type
_entity.pdbx_description
1 polymer ?
#
loop_
_entity_poly.entity_id
_entity_poly.type
_entity_poly.pdbx_seq_one_letter_code
_entity_poly.pdbx_strand_id
1 'polypeptide(L)'
;MSELQSQPTLEGSQPLSRDEICETVLGTQPDYSKDLGWGPKLKARKTTSASSSTTSCPQSRVELRLHVKLDQAMQRIEKQIRNNKALVSEVEQMRKLIKDMTRTQQGPPHNP
;
A
#
# COMPACT_ATOMS: atom_id res chain seq x y z
N MET A 1 9.73 -22.26 36.53
CA MET A 1 8.81 -21.89 35.44
C MET A 1 7.46 -21.67 36.09
N SER A 2 6.94 -20.44 36.06
CA SER A 2 5.63 -20.13 36.65
C SER A 2 4.64 -19.96 35.50
N GLU A 3 3.77 -20.96 35.31
CA GLU A 3 2.67 -20.91 34.34
C GLU A 3 1.58 -19.97 34.85
N LEU A 4 1.36 -18.88 34.12
CA LEU A 4 0.18 -18.05 34.30
C LEU A 4 -1.02 -18.77 33.69
N GLN A 5 -1.82 -19.42 34.53
CA GLN A 5 -3.13 -19.93 34.10
C GLN A 5 -3.99 -18.72 33.68
N SER A 6 -4.13 -18.55 32.36
CA SER A 6 -5.08 -17.59 31.80
C SER A 6 -6.43 -18.29 31.70
N GLN A 7 -7.42 -17.78 32.43
CA GLN A 7 -8.80 -18.25 32.38
C GLN A 7 -9.35 -18.08 30.95
N PRO A 8 -10.17 -19.00 30.43
CA PRO A 8 -10.69 -18.90 29.07
C PRO A 8 -11.49 -17.61 28.91
N THR A 9 -11.05 -16.74 28.01
CA THR A 9 -11.78 -15.54 27.62
C THR A 9 -13.07 -15.97 26.94
N LEU A 10 -14.21 -15.52 27.45
CA LEU A 10 -15.53 -15.81 26.89
C LEU A 10 -15.65 -15.09 25.54
N GLU A 11 -15.34 -15.83 24.46
CA GLU A 11 -15.53 -15.43 23.05
C GLU A 11 -17.00 -15.03 22.83
N GLY A 12 -17.27 -13.74 22.66
CA GLY A 12 -18.60 -13.20 22.40
C GLY A 12 -19.02 -11.99 23.24
N SER A 13 -18.16 -11.50 24.15
CA SER A 13 -18.45 -10.30 24.94
C SER A 13 -18.12 -9.03 24.11
N GLN A 14 -19.04 -8.07 24.06
CA GLN A 14 -18.80 -6.75 23.45
C GLN A 14 -17.53 -6.13 24.09
N PRO A 15 -16.55 -5.63 23.31
CA PRO A 15 -15.36 -5.03 23.89
C PRO A 15 -15.74 -3.84 24.78
N LEU A 16 -15.29 -3.88 26.03
CA LEU A 16 -15.51 -2.82 27.01
C LEU A 16 -14.97 -1.50 26.46
N SER A 17 -15.71 -0.42 26.70
CA SER A 17 -15.22 0.92 26.38
C SER A 17 -13.94 1.22 27.15
N ARG A 18 -13.04 2.01 26.57
CA ARG A 18 -11.84 2.51 27.27
C ARG A 18 -12.18 3.08 28.65
N ASP A 19 -13.26 3.83 28.75
CA ASP A 19 -13.68 4.47 29.99
C ASP A 19 -14.16 3.43 31.01
N GLU A 20 -14.87 2.41 30.53
CA GLU A 20 -15.36 1.30 31.34
C GLU A 20 -14.21 0.44 31.90
N ILE A 21 -13.16 0.23 31.10
CA ILE A 21 -11.91 -0.42 31.50
C ILE A 21 -11.17 0.42 32.55
N CYS A 22 -11.10 1.74 32.36
CA CYS A 22 -10.45 2.63 33.32
C CYS A 22 -11.14 2.58 34.69
N GLU A 23 -12.47 2.60 34.73
CA GLU A 23 -13.24 2.48 35.98
C GLU A 23 -13.09 1.10 36.64
N THR A 24 -13.01 0.01 35.87
CA THR A 24 -12.81 -1.33 36.45
C THR A 24 -11.40 -1.52 37.01
N VAL A 25 -10.38 -1.03 36.31
CA VAL A 25 -8.97 -1.22 36.71
C VAL A 25 -8.56 -0.25 37.81
N LEU A 26 -9.04 0.99 37.77
CA LEU A 26 -8.69 2.04 38.72
C LEU A 26 -9.68 2.13 39.89
N GLY A 27 -10.84 1.49 39.78
CA GLY A 27 -11.93 1.55 40.76
C GLY A 27 -12.79 2.80 40.61
N THR A 28 -14.08 2.68 40.90
CA THR A 28 -15.10 3.75 40.79
C THR A 28 -15.10 4.75 41.94
N GLN A 29 -14.02 4.85 42.72
CA GLN A 29 -14.01 5.68 43.94
C GLN A 29 -12.88 6.72 43.94
N PRO A 30 -13.17 8.01 43.65
CA PRO A 30 -12.19 9.08 43.70
C PRO A 30 -12.17 9.74 45.10
N ASP A 31 -12.12 8.95 46.18
CA ASP A 31 -12.09 9.52 47.55
C ASP A 31 -10.68 9.65 48.13
N TYR A 32 -9.64 9.24 47.38
CA TYR A 32 -8.27 9.30 47.88
C TYR A 32 -7.30 9.91 46.86
N SER A 33 -7.46 11.19 46.56
CA SER A 33 -6.36 12.01 46.03
C SER A 33 -6.54 13.49 46.36
N LYS A 34 -6.80 13.79 47.62
CA LYS A 34 -6.49 15.11 48.17
C LYS A 34 -5.27 14.91 49.09
N ASP A 35 -4.22 15.69 48.84
CA ASP A 35 -3.08 15.91 49.75
C ASP A 35 -1.80 15.08 49.62
N LEU A 36 -1.54 14.42 48.49
CA LEU A 36 -0.18 13.92 48.20
C LEU A 36 0.44 14.69 47.04
N GLY A 37 0.93 15.89 47.37
CA GLY A 37 1.81 16.67 46.53
C GLY A 37 3.08 15.88 46.18
N TRP A 38 3.20 15.48 44.91
CA TRP A 38 4.40 14.85 44.38
C TRP A 38 4.82 15.55 43.10
N GLY A 39 5.81 16.46 43.20
CA GLY A 39 6.59 16.93 42.06
C GLY A 39 7.22 18.33 42.25
N PRO A 40 8.55 18.48 42.09
CA PRO A 40 9.16 19.80 42.05
C PRO A 40 8.60 20.61 40.88
N LYS A 41 8.16 21.85 41.17
CA LYS A 41 7.69 22.84 40.19
C LYS A 41 8.78 23.07 39.13
N LEU A 42 8.67 22.39 37.99
CA LEU A 42 9.54 22.57 36.83
C LEU A 42 9.37 24.00 36.30
N LYS A 43 10.32 24.87 36.63
CA LYS A 43 10.43 26.19 36.01
C LYS A 43 10.81 25.99 34.54
N ALA A 44 10.05 26.66 33.68
CA ALA A 44 10.10 26.57 32.22
C ALA A 44 11.52 26.42 31.66
N ARG A 45 11.87 25.20 31.24
CA ARG A 45 13.04 24.94 30.41
C ARG A 45 12.58 24.85 28.97
N LYS A 46 13.00 25.81 28.16
CA LYS A 46 12.79 25.87 26.70
C LYS A 46 13.08 24.50 26.07
N THR A 47 12.07 23.93 25.43
CA THR A 47 12.14 22.73 24.61
C THR A 47 12.98 23.05 23.38
N THR A 48 14.27 22.74 23.40
CA THR A 48 14.99 22.47 22.14
C THR A 48 14.68 21.03 21.80
N SER A 49 13.65 20.83 20.97
CA SER A 49 13.27 19.53 20.44
C SER A 49 14.35 19.06 19.48
N ALA A 50 15.34 18.34 19.99
CA ALA A 50 16.28 17.57 19.20
C ALA A 50 15.88 16.10 19.32
N SER A 51 14.84 15.73 18.58
CA SER A 51 14.47 14.33 18.40
C SER A 51 14.40 14.03 16.91
N SER A 52 15.57 13.94 16.28
CA SER A 52 15.72 13.19 15.03
C SER A 52 15.57 11.70 15.36
N SER A 53 14.31 11.24 15.46
CA SER A 53 14.00 9.82 15.58
C SER A 53 14.08 9.18 14.19
N THR A 54 15.27 8.73 13.80
CA THR A 54 15.50 7.97 12.57
C THR A 54 15.28 6.48 12.85
N THR A 55 14.05 6.08 13.14
CA THR A 55 13.64 4.68 12.98
C THR A 55 13.09 4.54 11.56
N SER A 56 13.94 4.18 10.59
CA SER A 56 13.44 3.89 9.24
C SER A 56 12.50 2.68 9.34
N CYS A 57 11.21 2.93 9.18
CA CYS A 57 10.17 1.91 9.30
C CYS A 57 10.40 0.80 8.26
N PRO A 58 10.44 -0.49 8.65
CA PRO A 58 10.55 -1.63 7.72
C PRO A 58 9.50 -1.63 6.61
N GLN A 59 8.34 -1.01 6.87
CA GLN A 59 7.25 -0.82 5.91
C GLN A 59 7.69 -0.03 4.66
N SER A 60 8.53 1.00 4.85
CA SER A 60 9.07 1.80 3.73
C SER A 60 9.95 0.99 2.78
N ARG A 61 10.59 -0.10 3.26
CA ARG A 61 11.46 -0.97 2.44
C ARG A 61 10.64 -1.88 1.53
N VAL A 62 9.51 -2.38 2.02
CA VAL A 62 8.57 -3.19 1.24
C VAL A 62 7.88 -2.31 0.21
N GLU A 63 7.42 -1.13 0.60
CA GLU A 63 6.81 -0.13 -0.28
C GLU A 63 7.77 0.28 -1.41
N LEU A 64 9.03 0.60 -1.11
CA LEU A 64 10.03 0.93 -2.13
C LEU A 64 10.25 -0.23 -3.11
N ARG A 65 10.32 -1.47 -2.62
CA ARG A 65 10.49 -2.65 -3.46
C ARG A 65 9.27 -2.91 -4.36
N LEU A 66 8.07 -2.59 -3.90
CA LEU A 66 6.85 -2.66 -4.72
C LEU A 66 6.86 -1.59 -5.80
N HIS A 67 7.27 -0.36 -5.50
CA HIS A 67 7.41 0.70 -6.50
C HIS A 67 8.38 0.33 -7.62
N VAL A 68 9.56 -0.21 -7.29
CA VAL A 68 10.54 -0.66 -8.31
C VAL A 68 9.95 -1.76 -9.22
N LYS A 69 9.19 -2.71 -8.64
CA LYS A 69 8.53 -3.75 -9.42
C LYS A 69 7.44 -3.19 -10.33
N LEU A 70 6.70 -2.19 -9.86
CA LEU A 70 5.67 -1.52 -10.64
C LEU A 70 6.30 -0.78 -11.84
N ASP A 71 7.37 -0.02 -11.62
CA ASP A 71 8.09 0.68 -12.69
C ASP A 71 8.65 -0.30 -13.72
N GLN A 72 9.21 -1.42 -13.26
CA GLN A 72 9.70 -2.47 -14.15
C GLN A 72 8.57 -3.09 -14.99
N ALA A 73 7.41 -3.36 -14.39
CA ALA A 73 6.26 -3.90 -15.09
C ALA A 73 5.74 -2.91 -16.14
N MET A 74 5.68 -1.61 -15.80
CA MET A 74 5.27 -0.55 -16.70
C MET A 74 6.18 -0.45 -17.93
N GLN A 75 7.50 -0.47 -17.74
CA GLN A 75 8.46 -0.47 -18.87
C GLN A 75 8.31 -1.70 -19.78
N ARG A 76 8.02 -2.87 -19.21
CA ARG A 76 7.75 -4.10 -20.00
C ARG A 76 6.49 -3.95 -20.84
N ILE A 77 5.42 -3.40 -20.28
CA ILE A 77 4.15 -3.15 -20.98
C ILE A 77 4.38 -2.14 -22.12
N GLU A 78 5.06 -1.03 -21.87
CA GLU A 78 5.36 -0.04 -22.91
C GLU A 78 6.17 -0.64 -24.07
N LYS A 79 7.18 -1.46 -23.76
CA LYS A 79 7.95 -2.16 -24.79
C LYS A 79 7.05 -3.08 -25.60
N GLN A 80 6.15 -3.81 -24.94
CA GLN A 80 5.20 -4.69 -25.63
C GLN A 80 4.24 -3.90 -26.54
N ILE A 81 3.76 -2.74 -26.09
CA ILE A 81 2.91 -1.85 -26.90
C ILE A 81 3.67 -1.40 -28.15
N ARG A 82 4.94 -1.00 -28.02
CA ARG A 82 5.77 -0.61 -29.17
C ARG A 82 5.95 -1.76 -30.16
N ASN A 83 6.23 -2.97 -29.67
CA ASN A 83 6.37 -4.16 -30.50
C ASN A 83 5.06 -4.49 -31.23
N ASN A 84 3.92 -4.49 -30.53
CA ASN A 84 2.62 -4.75 -31.14
C ASN A 84 2.29 -3.70 -32.21
N LYS A 85 2.61 -2.42 -31.96
CA LYS A 85 2.44 -1.35 -32.95
C LYS A 85 3.27 -1.59 -34.22
N ALA A 86 4.53 -2.03 -34.07
CA ALA A 86 5.37 -2.37 -35.21
C ALA A 86 4.79 -3.55 -36.00
N LEU A 87 4.37 -4.61 -35.31
CA LEU A 87 3.75 -5.78 -35.93
C LEU A 87 2.46 -5.42 -36.70
N VAL A 88 1.61 -4.56 -36.13
CA VAL A 88 0.41 -4.06 -36.82
C VAL A 88 0.79 -3.33 -38.11
N SER A 89 1.83 -2.48 -38.07
CA SER A 89 2.30 -1.78 -39.27
C SER A 89 2.84 -2.72 -40.34
N GLU A 90 3.57 -3.77 -39.97
CA GLU A 90 4.06 -4.78 -40.92
C GLU A 90 2.91 -5.55 -41.57
N VAL A 91 1.93 -5.99 -40.78
CA VAL A 91 0.74 -6.69 -41.28
C VAL A 91 -0.05 -5.81 -42.25
N GLU A 92 -0.17 -4.51 -41.97
CA GLU A 92 -0.83 -3.56 -42.86
C GLU A 92 -0.08 -3.41 -44.20
N GLN A 93 1.26 -3.34 -44.15
CA GLN A 93 2.09 -3.31 -45.36
C GLN A 93 1.94 -4.60 -46.19
N MET A 94 1.99 -5.77 -45.54
CA MET A 94 1.78 -7.06 -46.22
C MET A 94 0.40 -7.15 -46.87
N ARG A 95 -0.65 -6.70 -46.16
CA ARG A 95 -2.01 -6.66 -46.71
C ARG A 95 -2.10 -5.77 -47.95
N LYS A 96 -1.42 -4.62 -47.94
CA LYS A 96 -1.37 -3.73 -49.10
C LYS A 96 -0.68 -4.41 -50.29
N LEU A 97 0.48 -5.04 -50.06
CA LEU A 97 1.21 -5.77 -51.09
C LEU A 97 0.35 -6.85 -51.75
N ILE A 98 -0.35 -7.66 -50.95
CA ILE A 98 -1.24 -8.72 -51.46
C ILE A 98 -2.36 -8.13 -52.32
N LYS A 99 -2.96 -7.01 -51.88
CA LYS A 99 -4.02 -6.34 -52.63
C LYS A 99 -3.52 -5.82 -53.99
N ASP A 100 -2.33 -5.23 -54.02
CA ASP A 100 -1.73 -4.69 -55.24
C ASP A 100 -1.35 -5.81 -56.23
N MET A 101 -0.80 -6.92 -55.73
CA MET A 101 -0.54 -8.12 -56.53
C MET A 101 -1.81 -8.73 -57.12
N THR A 102 -2.88 -8.81 -56.30
CA THR A 102 -4.17 -9.38 -56.74
C THR A 102 -4.80 -8.53 -57.85
N ARG A 103 -4.75 -7.19 -57.74
CA ARG A 103 -5.25 -6.29 -58.78
C ARG A 103 -4.46 -6.43 -60.09
N THR A 104 -3.15 -6.58 -59.99
CA THR A 104 -2.27 -6.72 -61.17
C THR A 104 -2.54 -8.04 -61.90
N GLN A 105 -2.87 -9.11 -61.17
CA GLN A 105 -3.17 -10.42 -61.76
C GLN A 105 -4.59 -10.57 -62.33
N GLN A 106 -5.57 -9.79 -61.90
CA GLN A 106 -6.96 -9.96 -62.37
C GLN A 106 -7.23 -9.44 -63.78
N GLY A 107 -6.32 -8.67 -64.39
CA GLY A 107 -6.47 -8.15 -65.76
C GLY A 107 -7.72 -7.26 -65.95
N PRO A 108 -7.93 -6.67 -67.14
CA PRO A 108 -9.18 -5.97 -67.43
C PRO A 108 -10.36 -6.94 -67.35
N PRO A 109 -11.55 -6.50 -66.89
CA PRO A 109 -12.73 -7.34 -66.90
C PRO A 109 -12.98 -7.83 -68.33
N HIS A 110 -13.08 -9.16 -68.51
CA HIS A 110 -13.49 -9.74 -69.77
C HIS A 110 -14.91 -9.25 -70.08
N ASN A 111 -15.01 -8.35 -71.07
CA ASN A 111 -16.30 -7.95 -71.61
C ASN A 111 -16.89 -9.14 -72.37
N PRO A 112 -18.16 -9.49 -72.13
CA PRO A 112 -18.86 -10.55 -72.85
C PRO A 112 -19.11 -10.19 -74.31
#